data_AF-A0A846EJ30-F1
#
_entry.id   AF-A0A846EJ30-F1
#
_cell.length_a   1.000
_cell.length_b   1.000
_cell.length_c   1.000
_cell.angle_alpha   90.00
_cell.angle_beta   90.00
_cell.angle_gamma   90.00
#
_symmetry.space_group_name_H-M   'P 1'
#
loop_
_entity.id
_entity.type
_entity.pdbx_description
1 polymer ?
#
loop_
_entity_poly.entity_id
_entity_poly.type
_entity_poly.pdbx_seq_one_letter_code
_entity_poly.pdbx_strand_id
1 'polypeptide(L)'
;MKLIKCRRLIKLPIILGLTTIIVLIVGNYWLTRAIAITPVEDIPEEILRTEIITVGRSPLDGKLLTAAEYAELQAQLQISPPPKLNSQIREQVFLLQIRKTLLQLFPFLNI
;
A
#
# COMPACT_ATOMS: atom_id res chain seq x y z
N MET A 1 56.77 -44.18 30.68
CA MET A 1 55.39 -43.63 30.59
C MET A 1 55.33 -42.50 29.57
N LYS A 2 54.96 -42.75 28.29
CA LYS A 2 54.63 -41.68 27.29
C LYS A 2 54.05 -42.15 25.94
N LEU A 3 53.36 -43.30 25.86
CA LEU A 3 52.78 -43.77 24.57
C LEU A 3 51.35 -43.28 24.27
N ILE A 4 50.72 -42.52 25.18
CA ILE A 4 49.32 -42.08 25.06
C ILE A 4 49.21 -40.70 24.35
N LYS A 5 50.32 -39.95 24.21
CA LYS A 5 50.30 -38.55 23.72
C LYS A 5 50.21 -38.42 22.18
N CYS A 6 50.75 -39.39 21.42
CA CYS A 6 50.75 -39.34 19.94
C CYS A 6 49.35 -39.49 19.31
N ARG A 7 48.43 -40.25 19.92
CA ARG A 7 47.04 -40.38 19.41
C ARG A 7 46.23 -39.08 19.50
N ARG A 8 46.56 -38.19 20.45
CA ARG A 8 45.92 -36.85 20.54
C ARG A 8 46.55 -35.85 19.57
N LEU A 9 47.84 -36.01 19.26
CA LEU A 9 48.58 -35.14 18.34
C LEU A 9 48.06 -35.23 16.90
N ILE A 10 47.64 -36.42 16.45
CA ILE A 10 47.09 -36.66 15.11
C ILE A 10 45.64 -36.14 14.97
N LYS A 11 44.87 -36.12 16.06
CA LYS A 11 43.48 -35.63 16.06
C LYS A 11 43.38 -34.11 15.94
N LEU A 12 44.41 -33.38 16.39
CA LEU A 12 44.43 -31.92 16.44
C LEU A 12 44.43 -31.25 15.05
N PRO A 13 45.25 -31.65 14.06
CA PRO A 13 45.19 -31.08 12.71
C PRO A 13 43.90 -31.44 11.98
N ILE A 14 43.32 -32.62 12.24
CA ILE A 14 42.05 -33.05 11.63
C ILE A 14 40.90 -32.16 12.14
N ILE A 15 40.85 -31.89 13.44
CA ILE A 15 39.83 -31.02 14.04
C ILE A 15 39.99 -29.58 13.53
N LEU A 16 41.22 -29.06 13.42
CA LEU A 16 41.49 -27.72 12.90
C LEU A 16 41.12 -27.59 11.40
N GLY A 17 41.37 -28.64 10.61
CA GLY A 17 40.93 -28.71 9.22
C GLY A 17 39.41 -28.74 9.11
N LEU A 18 38.72 -29.51 9.95
CA LEU A 18 37.27 -29.58 9.93
C LEU A 18 36.63 -28.23 10.32
N THR A 19 37.17 -27.54 11.32
CA THR A 19 36.63 -26.25 11.75
C THR A 19 36.84 -25.16 10.71
N THR A 20 38.01 -25.13 10.06
CA THR A 20 38.28 -24.16 8.98
C THR A 20 37.36 -24.38 7.77
N ILE A 21 37.10 -25.63 7.39
CA ILE A 21 36.14 -25.97 6.33
C ILE A 21 34.72 -25.52 6.70
N ILE A 22 34.28 -25.79 7.94
CA ILE A 22 32.96 -25.36 8.42
C ILE A 22 32.82 -23.84 8.42
N VAL A 23 33.85 -23.09 8.84
CA VAL A 23 33.85 -21.63 8.82
C VAL A 23 33.74 -21.08 7.40
N LEU A 24 34.45 -21.66 6.43
CA LEU A 24 34.36 -21.25 5.03
C LEU A 24 32.97 -21.52 4.44
N ILE A 25 32.40 -22.69 4.73
CA ILE A 25 31.06 -23.07 4.27
C ILE A 25 30.01 -22.11 4.85
N VAL A 26 30.03 -21.88 6.16
CA VAL A 26 29.09 -20.97 6.82
C VAL A 26 29.27 -19.55 6.31
N GLY A 27 30.49 -19.04 6.22
CA GLY A 27 30.76 -17.68 5.71
C GLY A 27 30.23 -17.47 4.29
N ASN A 28 30.34 -18.47 3.42
CA ASN A 28 29.82 -18.39 2.05
C ASN A 28 28.29 -18.33 2.00
N TYR A 29 27.60 -19.08 2.88
CA TYR A 29 26.14 -18.99 3.03
C TYR A 29 25.65 -17.61 3.53
N TRP A 30 26.43 -16.93 4.38
CA TRP A 30 26.09 -15.57 4.83
C TRP A 30 26.28 -14.52 3.73
N LEU A 31 27.25 -14.71 2.83
CA LEU A 31 27.50 -13.82 1.69
C LEU A 31 26.47 -13.97 0.57
N THR A 32 25.74 -15.09 0.52
CA THR A 32 24.70 -15.34 -0.48
C THR A 32 23.37 -14.63 -0.17
N ARG A 33 23.35 -13.71 0.80
CA ARG A 33 22.21 -12.81 0.98
C ARG A 33 22.10 -11.94 -0.28
N ALA A 34 21.09 -12.26 -1.08
CA ALA A 34 20.80 -11.64 -2.37
C ALA A 34 20.97 -10.12 -2.29
N ILE A 35 21.95 -9.62 -3.03
CA ILE A 35 22.09 -8.20 -3.31
C ILE A 35 20.95 -7.89 -4.27
N ALA A 36 19.83 -7.42 -3.73
CA ALA A 36 18.72 -6.91 -4.53
C ALA A 36 19.18 -5.59 -5.16
N ILE A 37 19.85 -5.68 -6.30
CA ILE A 37 19.95 -4.55 -7.22
C ILE A 37 18.51 -4.25 -7.64
N THR A 38 18.05 -3.03 -7.39
CA THR A 38 16.78 -2.56 -7.93
C THR A 38 16.83 -2.74 -9.45
N PRO A 39 15.73 -3.18 -10.08
CA PRO A 39 15.71 -3.40 -11.53
C PRO A 39 16.24 -2.15 -12.23
N VAL A 40 17.12 -2.34 -13.21
CA VAL A 40 17.82 -1.25 -13.94
C VAL A 40 16.84 -0.32 -14.70
N GLU A 41 15.58 -0.73 -14.81
CA GLU A 41 14.50 -0.05 -15.51
C GLU A 41 13.74 0.99 -14.66
N ASP A 42 14.24 1.38 -13.48
CA ASP A 42 13.62 2.45 -12.71
C ASP A 42 13.76 3.78 -13.47
N ILE A 43 12.63 4.30 -13.98
CA ILE A 43 12.58 5.57 -14.70
C ILE A 43 13.06 6.68 -13.74
N PRO A 44 14.07 7.47 -14.13
CA PRO A 44 14.59 8.53 -13.27
C PRO A 44 13.49 9.55 -12.94
N GLU A 45 13.53 10.08 -11.72
CA GLU A 45 12.53 11.03 -11.23
C GLU A 45 12.45 12.28 -12.10
N GLU A 46 13.54 12.68 -12.73
CA GLU A 46 13.59 13.81 -13.65
C GLU A 46 12.67 13.60 -14.86
N ILE A 47 12.53 12.36 -15.34
CA ILE A 47 11.60 12.02 -16.43
C ILE A 47 10.17 11.99 -15.90
N LEU A 48 9.93 11.39 -14.73
CA LEU A 48 8.60 11.34 -14.11
C LEU A 48 8.06 12.75 -13.77
N ARG A 49 8.93 13.68 -13.40
CA ARG A 49 8.58 15.08 -13.18
C ARG A 49 8.14 15.80 -14.45
N THR A 50 8.61 15.34 -15.61
CA THR A 50 8.20 15.87 -16.92
C THR A 50 7.00 15.15 -17.52
N GLU A 51 6.58 14.02 -16.96
CA GLU A 51 5.42 13.27 -17.45
C GLU A 51 4.12 14.04 -17.16
N ILE A 52 3.45 14.49 -18.23
CA ILE A 52 2.15 15.14 -18.12
C ILE A 52 1.10 14.06 -17.92
N ILE A 53 0.47 14.04 -16.74
CA ILE A 53 -0.63 13.13 -16.44
C ILE A 53 -1.83 13.52 -17.31
N THR A 54 -2.05 12.79 -18.40
CA THR A 54 -3.12 13.05 -19.38
C THR A 54 -4.42 12.33 -19.06
N VAL A 55 -4.39 11.36 -18.14
CA VAL A 55 -5.54 10.51 -17.78
C VAL A 55 -5.80 10.59 -16.28
N GLY A 56 -7.06 10.82 -15.92
CA GLY A 56 -7.56 10.86 -14.55
C GLY A 56 -8.78 9.96 -14.37
N ARG A 57 -9.45 10.13 -13.23
CA ARG A 57 -10.68 9.41 -12.87
C ARG A 57 -11.83 10.40 -12.78
N SER A 58 -12.98 10.06 -13.34
CA SER A 58 -14.19 10.88 -13.22
C SER A 58 -14.64 10.96 -11.76
N PRO A 59 -14.98 12.16 -11.25
CA PRO A 59 -15.48 12.33 -9.88
C PRO A 59 -16.89 11.77 -9.66
N LEU A 60 -17.62 11.48 -10.74
CA LEU A 60 -18.98 10.94 -10.67
C LEU A 60 -18.97 9.39 -10.66
N ASP A 61 -18.21 8.79 -11.58
CA ASP A 61 -18.30 7.36 -11.89
C ASP A 61 -17.00 6.58 -11.63
N GLY A 62 -15.87 7.24 -11.37
CA GLY A 62 -14.55 6.59 -11.22
C GLY A 62 -13.99 5.97 -12.51
N LYS A 63 -14.64 6.20 -13.66
CA LYS A 63 -14.13 5.78 -14.98
C LYS A 63 -12.87 6.56 -15.35
N LEU A 64 -12.01 5.93 -16.15
CA LEU A 64 -10.84 6.60 -16.73
C LEU A 64 -11.31 7.67 -17.72
N LEU A 65 -10.68 8.83 -17.68
CA LEU A 65 -11.12 10.00 -18.44
C LEU A 65 -9.91 10.90 -18.72
N THR A 66 -9.86 11.50 -19.90
CA THR A 66 -8.75 12.34 -20.36
C THR A 66 -8.81 13.76 -19.78
N ALA A 67 -7.70 14.49 -19.81
CA ALA A 67 -7.64 15.87 -19.31
C ALA A 67 -8.64 16.81 -20.01
N ALA A 68 -8.89 16.63 -21.32
CA ALA A 68 -9.83 17.44 -22.08
C ALA A 68 -11.28 17.16 -21.66
N GLU A 69 -11.66 15.88 -21.60
CA GLU A 69 -12.97 15.44 -21.09
C GLU A 69 -13.18 15.87 -19.63
N TYR A 70 -12.11 15.97 -18.83
CA TYR A 70 -12.19 16.45 -17.45
C TYR A 70 -12.54 17.93 -17.39
N ALA A 71 -11.91 18.74 -18.24
CA ALA A 71 -12.21 20.16 -18.33
C ALA A 71 -13.66 20.40 -18.74
N GLU A 72 -14.19 19.62 -19.69
CA GLU A 72 -15.59 19.68 -20.11
C GLU A 72 -16.55 19.25 -18.99
N LEU A 73 -16.26 18.14 -18.31
CA LEU A 73 -17.06 17.66 -17.18
C LEU A 73 -17.04 18.68 -16.03
N GLN A 74 -15.89 19.28 -15.76
CA GLN A 74 -15.75 20.32 -14.75
C GLN A 74 -16.57 21.56 -15.11
N ALA A 75 -16.59 21.98 -16.38
CA ALA A 75 -17.42 23.09 -16.84
C ALA A 75 -18.92 22.80 -16.69
N GLN A 76 -19.35 21.55 -16.91
CA GLN A 76 -20.73 21.11 -16.65
C GLN A 76 -21.07 21.08 -15.15
N LEU A 77 -20.13 20.70 -14.29
CA LEU A 77 -20.33 20.66 -12.83
C LEU A 77 -20.26 22.04 -12.17
N GLN A 78 -19.55 22.99 -12.77
CA GLN A 78 -19.45 24.38 -12.28
C GLN A 78 -20.75 25.17 -12.46
N ILE A 79 -21.79 24.59 -13.07
CA ILE A 79 -23.11 25.21 -13.18
C ILE A 79 -23.71 25.33 -11.77
N SER A 80 -23.49 26.49 -11.16
CA SER A 80 -24.12 26.90 -9.90
C SER A 80 -25.43 27.61 -10.23
N PRO A 81 -26.54 27.30 -9.54
CA PRO A 81 -26.66 26.42 -8.38
C PRO A 81 -27.07 24.98 -8.75
N PRO A 82 -26.75 23.99 -7.88
CA PRO A 82 -27.24 22.62 -8.04
C PRO A 82 -28.78 22.61 -8.13
N PRO A 83 -29.36 21.69 -8.93
CA PRO A 83 -30.80 21.61 -9.09
C PRO A 83 -31.47 21.45 -7.72
N LYS A 84 -32.31 22.42 -7.35
CA LYS A 84 -33.04 22.38 -6.08
C LYS A 84 -34.05 21.24 -6.15
N LEU A 85 -33.93 20.30 -5.22
CA LEU A 85 -34.92 19.25 -4.99
C LEU A 85 -36.31 19.90 -4.80
N ASN A 86 -37.35 19.28 -5.37
CA ASN A 86 -38.74 19.74 -5.24
C ASN A 86 -39.05 20.05 -3.77
N SER A 87 -39.64 21.21 -3.50
CA SER A 87 -39.94 21.68 -2.14
C SER A 87 -40.77 20.68 -1.35
N GLN A 88 -41.73 20.02 -1.99
CA GLN A 88 -42.58 19.02 -1.34
C GLN A 88 -41.77 17.82 -0.82
N ILE A 89 -40.86 17.30 -1.65
CA ILE A 89 -40.03 16.15 -1.26
C ILE A 89 -39.04 16.57 -0.15
N ARG A 90 -38.48 17.78 -0.24
CA ARG A 90 -37.61 18.32 0.81
C ARG A 90 -38.32 18.40 2.16
N GLU A 91 -39.55 18.92 2.16
CA GLU A 91 -40.38 19.02 3.37
C GLU A 91 -40.71 17.64 3.93
N GLN A 92 -41.08 16.68 3.08
CA GLN A 92 -41.34 15.30 3.49
C GLN A 92 -40.11 14.66 4.15
N VAL A 93 -38.92 14.79 3.53
CA VAL A 93 -37.67 14.26 4.10
C VAL A 93 -37.36 14.92 5.45
N PHE A 94 -37.58 16.22 5.57
CA PHE A 94 -37.38 16.95 6.83
C PHE A 94 -38.30 16.43 7.94
N LEU A 95 -39.60 16.22 7.66
CA LEU A 95 -40.55 15.67 8.63
C LEU A 95 -40.17 14.24 9.04
N LEU A 96 -39.69 13.41 8.11
CA LEU A 96 -39.21 12.06 8.41
C LEU A 96 -37.97 12.09 9.32
N GLN A 97 -37.05 13.03 9.09
CA GLN A 97 -35.89 13.21 9.95
C GLN A 97 -36.30 13.62 11.37
N ILE A 98 -37.25 14.56 11.52
CA ILE A 98 -37.80 14.94 12.83
C ILE A 98 -38.47 13.74 13.51
N ARG A 99 -39.29 12.97 12.79
CA ARG A 99 -39.91 11.77 13.34
C ARG A 99 -38.86 10.78 13.85
N LYS A 100 -37.81 10.54 13.05
CA LYS A 100 -36.73 9.62 13.41
C LYS A 100 -35.98 10.10 14.66
N THR A 101 -35.64 11.38 14.75
CA THR A 101 -34.93 11.93 15.92
C THR A 101 -35.78 11.90 17.17
N LEU A 102 -37.09 12.17 17.06
CA LEU A 102 -38.02 12.06 18.19
C LEU A 102 -38.13 10.63 18.71
N LEU A 103 -38.28 9.63 17.83
CA LEU A 103 -38.32 8.23 18.24
C LEU A 103 -36.99 7.74 18.83
N GLN A 104 -35.86 8.29 18.37
CA GLN A 104 -34.53 7.97 18.92
C GLN A 104 -34.33 8.56 20.32
N LEU A 105 -34.77 9.80 20.57
CA LEU A 105 -34.62 10.47 21.86
C LEU A 105 -35.65 9.96 22.88
N PHE A 106 -36.85 9.61 22.42
CA PHE A 106 -37.96 9.19 23.26
C PHE A 106 -38.50 7.83 22.80
N PRO A 107 -37.80 6.73 23.15
CA PRO A 107 -38.15 5.38 22.70
C PRO A 107 -39.48 4.85 23.26
N PHE A 108 -40.16 5.63 24.09
CA PHE A 108 -41.46 5.33 24.67
C PHE A 108 -42.63 6.03 23.93
N LEU A 109 -42.36 6.93 22.97
CA LEU A 109 -43.41 7.40 22.06
C LEU A 109 -43.79 6.23 21.14
N ASN A 110 -44.79 5.47 21.56
CA ASN A 110 -45.34 4.33 20.82
C ASN A 110 -46.29 4.86 19.74
N ILE A 111 -45.74 5.37 18.63
CA ILE A 111 -46.45 6.03 17.52
C ILE A 111 -46.00 5.49 16.16
#